data_AF-A0A2A5M8U8-F1
#
_entry.id   AF-A0A2A5M8U8-F1
#
_cell.length_a   1.000
_cell.length_b   1.000
_cell.length_c   1.000
_cell.angle_alpha   90.00
_cell.angle_beta   90.00
_cell.angle_gamma   90.00
#
_symmetry.space_group_name_H-M   'P 1'
#
loop_
_entity.id
_entity.type
_entity.pdbx_description
1 polymer ?
#
loop_
_entity_poly.entity_id
_entity_poly.type
_entity_poly.pdbx_seq_one_letter_code
_entity_poly.pdbx_strand_id
1 'polypeptide(L)'
;ANIPVNMALCAKLGIDKEFYGISIPLGATINMAGAAVTIAILSLTTANTVGIEISLLQALLLSIIATFAACGASGVAGGSLLLIPLACSLFNIDYDIAM
;
A
#
# COMPACT_ATOMS: atom_id res chain seq x y z
N ALA A 1 13.13 7.27 5.35
CA ALA A 1 14.60 7.03 5.26
C ALA A 1 15.19 7.43 3.90
N ASN A 2 14.57 7.08 2.77
CA ASN A 2 15.24 7.22 1.46
C ASN A 2 15.04 8.58 0.76
N ILE A 3 14.27 9.51 1.34
CA ILE A 3 14.01 10.85 0.76
C ILE A 3 15.32 11.61 0.43
N PRO A 4 16.30 11.76 1.35
CA PRO A 4 17.52 12.50 1.06
C PRO A 4 18.37 11.87 -0.05
N VAL A 5 18.38 10.53 -0.12
CA VAL A 5 19.10 9.76 -1.16
C VAL A 5 18.50 10.02 -2.54
N ASN A 6 17.17 9.98 -2.64
CA ASN A 6 16.45 10.24 -3.90
C ASN A 6 16.64 11.69 -4.35
N MET A 7 16.59 12.67 -3.44
CA MET A 7 16.83 14.08 -3.77
C MET A 7 18.26 14.31 -4.28
N ALA A 8 19.26 13.67 -3.67
CA ALA A 8 20.65 13.76 -4.13
C ALA A 8 20.82 13.13 -5.53
N LEU A 9 20.11 12.04 -5.82
CA LEU A 9 20.09 11.44 -7.15
C LEU A 9 19.45 12.36 -8.20
N CYS A 10 18.31 12.99 -7.88
CA CYS A 10 17.66 13.96 -8.77
C CYS A 10 18.60 15.14 -9.11
N ALA A 11 19.34 15.65 -8.12
CA ALA A 11 20.34 16.68 -8.34
C ALA A 11 21.47 16.22 -9.27
N LYS A 12 21.97 14.99 -9.11
CA LYS A 12 22.99 14.40 -10.00
C LYS A 12 22.50 14.20 -11.44
N LEU A 13 21.21 13.93 -11.62
CA LEU A 13 20.58 13.76 -12.92
C LEU A 13 20.18 15.08 -13.60
N GLY A 14 20.46 16.23 -12.96
CA GLY A 14 20.13 17.55 -13.51
C GLY A 14 18.62 17.84 -13.54
N ILE A 15 17.83 17.16 -12.70
CA ILE A 15 16.39 17.43 -12.58
C ILE A 15 16.18 18.76 -11.86
N ASP A 16 15.16 19.51 -12.29
CA ASP A 16 14.78 20.76 -11.67
C ASP A 16 14.42 20.61 -10.18
N LYS A 17 15.03 21.45 -9.33
CA LYS A 17 14.89 21.40 -7.87
C LYS A 17 13.51 21.80 -7.38
N GLU A 18 12.81 22.67 -8.09
CA GLU A 18 11.44 23.05 -7.76
C GLU A 18 10.50 21.86 -7.97
N PHE A 19 10.76 21.03 -8.98
CA PHE A 19 10.01 19.79 -9.23
C PHE A 19 10.31 18.69 -8.21
N TYR A 20 11.56 18.26 -8.09
CA TYR A 20 11.89 17.11 -7.22
C TYR A 20 11.81 17.46 -5.73
N GLY A 21 11.91 18.74 -5.38
CA GLY A 21 11.78 19.23 -4.00
C GLY A 21 10.40 18.98 -3.40
N ILE A 22 9.36 18.90 -4.23
CA ILE A 22 7.98 18.62 -3.79
C ILE A 22 7.57 17.18 -4.13
N SER A 23 7.91 16.69 -5.33
CA SER A 23 7.43 15.39 -5.79
C SER A 23 8.02 14.21 -5.03
N ILE A 24 9.29 14.28 -4.59
CA ILE A 24 9.93 13.19 -3.85
C ILE A 24 9.35 13.05 -2.43
N PRO A 25 9.24 14.12 -1.60
CA PRO A 25 8.61 14.01 -0.29
C PRO A 25 7.13 13.62 -0.36
N LEU A 26 6.39 14.18 -1.31
CA LEU A 26 4.96 13.86 -1.50
C LEU A 26 4.78 12.41 -1.98
N GLY A 27 5.60 11.96 -2.92
CA GLY A 27 5.56 10.60 -3.42
C GLY A 27 5.95 9.58 -2.36
N ALA A 28 6.86 9.92 -1.45
CA ALA A 28 7.25 9.05 -0.35
C ALA A 28 6.10 8.75 0.63
N THR A 29 5.06 9.60 0.67
CA THR A 29 3.90 9.38 1.54
C THR A 29 2.69 8.82 0.80
N ILE A 30 2.38 9.35 -0.38
CA ILE A 30 1.16 9.01 -1.12
C ILE A 30 1.37 7.83 -2.08
N ASN A 31 2.54 7.71 -2.71
CA ASN A 31 2.78 6.71 -3.75
C ASN A 31 3.28 5.36 -3.18
N MET A 32 2.53 4.78 -2.24
CA MET A 32 2.88 3.51 -1.61
C MET A 32 2.36 2.29 -2.39
N ALA A 33 2.70 2.19 -3.68
CA ALA A 33 2.30 1.05 -4.52
C ALA A 33 2.72 -0.31 -3.93
N GLY A 34 3.91 -0.37 -3.31
CA GLY A 34 4.37 -1.57 -2.61
C GLY A 34 3.42 -2.00 -1.47
N ALA A 35 2.96 -1.06 -0.66
CA ALA A 35 1.99 -1.35 0.41
C ALA A 35 0.63 -1.79 -0.16
N ALA A 36 0.16 -1.16 -1.25
CA ALA A 36 -1.09 -1.54 -1.89
C ALA A 36 -1.05 -3.00 -2.37
N VAL A 37 0.05 -3.40 -3.01
CA VAL A 37 0.26 -4.78 -3.45
C VAL A 37 0.35 -5.74 -2.25
N THR A 38 1.07 -5.36 -1.18
CA THR A 38 1.15 -6.18 0.04
C THR A 38 -0.23 -6.43 0.65
N ILE A 39 -1.04 -5.37 0.83
CA ILE A 39 -2.38 -5.47 1.40
C ILE A 39 -3.25 -6.38 0.52
N ALA A 40 -3.30 -6.14 -0.79
CA ALA A 40 -4.14 -6.90 -1.71
C ALA A 40 -3.75 -8.39 -1.76
N ILE A 41 -2.46 -8.69 -1.94
CA ILE A 41 -1.99 -10.08 -2.06
C ILE A 41 -2.20 -10.84 -0.76
N LEU A 42 -1.88 -10.25 0.39
CA LEU A 42 -2.03 -10.95 1.66
C LEU A 42 -3.51 -11.16 2.00
N SER A 43 -4.39 -10.19 1.76
CA SER A 43 -5.84 -10.39 1.94
C SER A 43 -6.42 -11.46 1.01
N LEU A 44 -6.00 -11.50 -0.26
CA LEU A 44 -6.37 -12.57 -1.19
C LEU A 44 -5.85 -13.94 -0.70
N THR A 45 -4.63 -13.97 -0.18
CA THR A 45 -4.01 -15.20 0.33
C THR A 45 -4.79 -15.72 1.54
N THR A 46 -5.14 -14.85 2.49
CA THR A 46 -5.98 -15.21 3.65
C THR A 46 -7.33 -15.76 3.20
N ALA A 47 -8.03 -15.06 2.30
CA ALA A 47 -9.32 -15.51 1.78
C ALA A 47 -9.25 -16.89 1.13
N ASN A 48 -8.25 -17.13 0.26
CA ASN A 48 -8.05 -18.44 -0.35
C ASN A 48 -7.69 -19.52 0.68
N THR A 49 -6.92 -19.17 1.72
CA THR A 49 -6.52 -20.10 2.79
C THR A 49 -7.72 -20.59 3.60
N VAL A 50 -8.72 -19.73 3.82
CA VAL A 50 -9.96 -20.08 4.52
C VAL A 50 -11.07 -20.61 3.58
N GLY A 51 -10.77 -20.80 2.30
CA GLY A 51 -11.70 -21.36 1.31
C GLY A 51 -12.77 -20.38 0.81
N ILE A 52 -12.55 -19.07 0.93
CA ILE A 52 -13.44 -18.05 0.36
C ILE A 52 -13.05 -17.81 -1.10
N GLU A 53 -13.97 -18.09 -2.01
CA GLU A 53 -13.82 -17.73 -3.42
C GLU A 53 -14.07 -16.24 -3.63
N ILE A 54 -13.12 -15.59 -4.32
CA ILE A 54 -13.19 -14.16 -4.64
C ILE A 54 -13.49 -13.99 -6.11
N SER A 55 -14.59 -13.30 -6.40
CA SER A 55 -14.96 -12.93 -7.77
C SER A 55 -14.06 -11.81 -8.31
N LEU A 56 -13.99 -11.68 -9.64
CA LEU A 56 -13.21 -10.63 -10.29
C LEU A 56 -13.62 -9.21 -9.84
N LEU A 57 -14.92 -8.97 -9.64
CA LEU A 57 -15.43 -7.69 -9.18
C LEU A 57 -14.97 -7.37 -7.75
N GLN A 58 -14.98 -8.37 -6.87
CA GLN A 58 -14.47 -8.25 -5.50
C GLN A 58 -12.96 -8.00 -5.47
N ALA A 59 -12.19 -8.69 -6.32
CA ALA A 59 -10.75 -8.45 -6.44
C ALA A 59 -10.43 -7.03 -6.94
N LEU A 60 -11.22 -6.51 -7.89
CA LEU A 60 -11.11 -5.12 -8.35
C LEU A 60 -11.40 -4.13 -7.20
N LEU A 61 -12.46 -4.39 -6.44
CA LEU A 61 -12.84 -3.54 -5.31
C LEU A 61 -11.80 -3.56 -4.19
N LEU A 62 -11.23 -4.74 -3.90
CA LEU A 62 -10.07 -4.88 -3.01
C LEU A 62 -8.88 -4.05 -3.49
N SER A 63 -8.57 -4.05 -4.79
CA SER A 63 -7.46 -3.25 -5.34
C SER A 63 -7.66 -1.75 -5.10
N ILE A 64 -8.88 -1.25 -5.25
CA ILE A 64 -9.23 0.14 -4.97
C ILE A 64 -9.02 0.45 -3.47
N ILE A 65 -9.57 -0.40 -2.59
CA ILE A 65 -9.44 -0.22 -1.13
C ILE A 65 -7.97 -0.28 -0.70
N ALA A 66 -7.21 -1.26 -1.19
CA ALA A 66 -5.80 -1.42 -0.88
C ALA A 66 -4.97 -0.20 -1.32
N THR A 67 -5.32 0.42 -2.46
CA THR A 67 -4.68 1.65 -2.94
C THR A 67 -4.92 2.81 -1.97
N PHE A 68 -6.16 3.03 -1.54
CA PHE A 68 -6.48 4.09 -0.57
C PHE A 68 -5.87 3.81 0.82
N ALA A 69 -5.89 2.55 1.26
CA ALA A 69 -5.28 2.14 2.52
C ALA A 69 -3.76 2.38 2.50
N ALA A 70 -3.09 2.05 1.40
CA ALA A 70 -1.65 2.25 1.23
C ALA A 70 -1.24 3.72 1.35
N CYS A 71 -2.03 4.66 0.81
CA CYS A 71 -1.78 6.10 0.98
C CYS A 71 -1.76 6.52 2.47
N GLY A 72 -2.51 5.82 3.33
CA GLY A 72 -2.55 6.07 4.78
C GLY A 72 -1.43 5.38 5.58
N ALA A 73 -0.67 4.46 4.99
CA ALA A 73 0.29 3.62 5.70
C ALA A 73 1.64 4.29 5.99
N SER A 74 1.97 5.40 5.32
CA SER A 74 3.31 6.02 5.30
C SER A 74 3.84 6.48 6.66
N GLY A 75 2.98 6.69 7.65
CA GLY A 75 3.37 7.24 8.95
C GLY A 75 3.84 6.22 9.98
N VAL A 76 3.64 4.92 9.73
CA VAL A 76 3.84 3.85 10.72
C VAL A 76 4.75 2.77 10.16
N ALA A 77 5.77 2.39 10.93
CA ALA A 77 6.61 1.26 10.57
C ALA A 77 5.76 -0.02 10.52
N GLY A 78 5.73 -0.70 9.36
CA GLY A 78 4.84 -1.85 9.16
C GLY A 78 3.35 -1.48 9.01
N GLY A 79 3.00 -0.22 8.78
CA GLY A 79 1.61 0.24 8.68
C GLY A 79 0.75 -0.51 7.66
N SER A 80 1.35 -1.02 6.58
CA SER A 80 0.64 -1.87 5.60
C SER A 80 0.14 -3.19 6.21
N LEU A 81 0.84 -3.76 7.18
CA LEU A 81 0.42 -5.00 7.86
C LEU A 81 -0.83 -4.77 8.69
N LEU A 82 -0.94 -3.61 9.35
CA LEU A 82 -2.10 -3.23 10.16
C LEU A 82 -3.37 -3.02 9.32
N LEU A 83 -3.23 -2.83 8.00
CA LEU A 83 -4.33 -2.58 7.08
C LEU A 83 -4.83 -3.84 6.37
N ILE A 84 -4.13 -4.98 6.54
CA ILE A 84 -4.57 -6.27 5.98
C ILE A 84 -5.90 -6.71 6.59
N PRO A 85 -6.12 -6.68 7.93
CA PRO A 85 -7.40 -7.08 8.50
C PRO A 85 -8.56 -6.19 8.04
N LEU A 86 -8.30 -4.88 7.86
CA LEU A 86 -9.28 -3.96 7.28
C LEU A 86 -9.70 -4.41 5.88
N ALA A 87 -8.74 -4.78 5.03
CA ALA A 87 -9.04 -5.28 3.69
C ALA A 87 -9.73 -6.66 3.70
N CYS A 88 -9.36 -7.54 4.64
CA CYS A 88 -10.00 -8.84 4.84
C CYS A 88 -11.47 -8.72 5.30
N SER A 89 -11.82 -7.65 6.02
CA SER A 89 -13.21 -7.40 6.44
C SER A 89 -14.19 -7.27 5.26
N LEU A 90 -13.71 -6.90 4.07
CA LEU A 90 -14.50 -6.89 2.83
C LEU A 90 -15.09 -8.28 2.51
N PHE A 91 -14.40 -9.34 2.92
CA PHE A 91 -14.78 -10.73 2.69
C PHE A 91 -15.45 -11.38 3.90
N ASN A 92 -15.83 -10.59 4.92
CA ASN A 92 -16.31 -11.08 6.22
C ASN A 92 -15.33 -12.04 6.93
N ILE A 93 -14.02 -11.84 6.73
CA ILE A 93 -12.99 -12.58 7.47
C ILE A 93 -12.80 -11.90 8.82
N ASP A 94 -12.84 -12.69 9.89
CA ASP A 94 -12.65 -12.19 11.25
C ASP A 94 -11.25 -11.62 11.46
N TYR A 95 -11.15 -10.60 12.30
CA TYR A 95 -9.88 -9.93 12.60
C TYR A 95 -8.86 -10.89 13.22
N ASP A 96 -9.31 -11.83 14.07
CA ASP A 96 -8.42 -12.81 14.72
C ASP A 96 -7.79 -13.81 13.73
N ILE A 97 -8.40 -13.98 12.56
CA ILE A 97 -7.88 -14.83 11.47
C ILE A 97 -6.97 -14.02 10.53
N ALA A 98 -7.25 -12.72 10.41
CA ALA A 98 -6.57 -11.85 9.46
C ALA A 98 -5.27 -11.23 9.99
N MET A 99 -5.02 -11.29 11.31
CA MET A 99 -3.84 -10.75 11.99
C MET A 99 -2.75 -11.80 12.20
#